data_AF-A0A937Z6F6-F1
#
_entry.id   AF-A0A937Z6F6-F1
#
_cell.length_a   1.000
_cell.length_b   1.000
_cell.length_c   1.000
_cell.angle_alpha   90.00
_cell.angle_beta   90.00
_cell.angle_gamma   90.00
#
_symmetry.space_group_name_H-M   'P 1'
#
loop_
_entity.id
_entity.type
_entity.pdbx_description
1 polymer ?
#
loop_
_entity_poly.entity_id
_entity_poly.type
_entity_poly.pdbx_seq_one_letter_code
_entity_poly.pdbx_strand_id
1 'polypeptide(L)'
;MADHLSKAREFASEKLGDLSEALGTHQKTRALQKQIADLVGDRDRVMGEIGHKVYALYGRGKVRNADILPLCERIDEIGKRIEALNAQVRELAKPKPKGVLADAPLADDSPLADDT
;
A
#
# COMPACT_ATOMS: atom_id res chain seq x y z
N MET A 1 -36.56 17.56 -53.16
CA MET A 1 -36.26 17.83 -51.74
C MET A 1 -36.74 16.73 -50.78
N ALA A 2 -37.81 15.97 -51.07
CA ALA A 2 -38.31 14.91 -50.16
C ALA A 2 -37.38 13.68 -50.01
N ASP A 3 -36.66 13.29 -51.06
CA ASP A 3 -35.82 12.07 -51.09
C ASP A 3 -34.58 12.14 -50.16
N HIS A 4 -33.93 13.30 -50.09
CA HIS A 4 -32.75 13.49 -49.21
C HIS A 4 -33.11 13.44 -47.72
N LEU A 5 -34.31 13.87 -47.35
CA LEU A 5 -34.78 13.82 -45.95
C LEU A 5 -35.11 12.39 -45.51
N SER A 6 -35.61 11.54 -46.42
CA SER A 6 -35.86 10.13 -46.14
C SER A 6 -34.55 9.38 -45.91
N LYS A 7 -33.57 9.55 -46.82
CA LYS A 7 -32.24 8.94 -46.70
C LYS A 7 -31.49 9.39 -45.44
N ALA A 8 -31.62 10.67 -45.07
CA ALA A 8 -31.02 11.19 -43.84
C ALA A 8 -31.64 10.55 -42.58
N ARG A 9 -32.95 10.28 -42.57
CA ARG A 9 -33.64 9.61 -41.46
C ARG A 9 -33.26 8.13 -41.35
N GLU A 10 -33.18 7.42 -42.47
CA GLU A 10 -32.74 6.02 -42.49
C GLU A 10 -31.31 5.88 -41.98
N PHE A 11 -30.40 6.71 -42.49
CA PHE A 11 -29.01 6.74 -42.02
C PHE A 11 -28.91 7.08 -40.52
N ALA A 12 -29.70 8.05 -40.03
CA ALA A 12 -29.73 8.39 -38.61
C ALA A 12 -30.27 7.23 -37.75
N SER A 13 -31.31 6.52 -38.22
CA SER A 13 -31.88 5.37 -37.52
C SER A 13 -30.89 4.20 -37.45
N GLU A 14 -30.19 3.92 -38.55
CA GLU A 14 -29.15 2.88 -38.61
C GLU A 14 -28.02 3.20 -37.62
N LYS A 15 -27.50 4.45 -37.64
CA LYS A 15 -26.44 4.88 -36.73
C LYS A 15 -26.86 4.87 -35.26
N LEU A 16 -28.12 5.15 -34.96
CA LEU A 16 -28.66 5.03 -33.60
C LEU A 16 -28.75 3.57 -33.15
N GLY A 17 -29.09 2.65 -34.07
CA GLY A 17 -29.06 1.21 -33.82
C GLY A 17 -27.66 0.71 -33.47
N ASP A 18 -26.68 1.01 -34.33
CA ASP A 18 -25.26 0.67 -34.14
C ASP A 18 -24.74 1.20 -32.79
N LEU A 19 -25.07 2.46 -32.48
CA LEU A 19 -24.65 3.09 -31.23
C LEU A 19 -25.30 2.43 -30.01
N SER A 20 -26.58 2.08 -30.09
CA SER A 20 -27.29 1.38 -29.01
C SER A 20 -26.67 0.02 -28.71
N GLU A 21 -26.35 -0.75 -29.76
CA GLU A 21 -25.68 -2.04 -29.62
C GLU A 21 -24.27 -1.90 -29.04
N ALA A 22 -23.49 -0.92 -29.53
CA ALA A 22 -22.17 -0.62 -28.99
C ALA A 22 -22.24 -0.24 -27.50
N LEU A 23 -23.22 0.59 -27.10
CA LEU A 23 -23.42 0.94 -25.69
C LEU A 23 -23.82 -0.28 -24.86
N GLY A 24 -24.71 -1.14 -25.37
CA GLY A 24 -25.13 -2.36 -24.69
C GLY A 24 -23.97 -3.34 -24.47
N THR A 25 -23.12 -3.55 -25.47
CA THR A 25 -21.93 -4.40 -25.38
C THR A 25 -20.87 -3.80 -24.45
N HIS A 26 -20.67 -2.48 -24.48
CA HIS A 26 -19.78 -1.79 -23.53
C HIS A 26 -20.27 -1.92 -22.08
N GLN A 27 -21.57 -1.77 -21.83
CA GLN A 27 -22.14 -1.93 -20.48
C GLN A 27 -21.96 -3.35 -19.97
N LYS A 28 -22.27 -4.37 -20.79
CA LYS A 28 -22.02 -5.79 -20.45
C LYS A 28 -20.55 -6.05 -20.15
N THR A 29 -19.65 -5.52 -20.98
CA THR A 29 -18.20 -5.67 -20.78
C THR A 29 -17.75 -5.07 -19.45
N ARG A 30 -18.22 -3.86 -19.11
CA ARG A 30 -17.90 -3.22 -17.82
C ARG A 30 -18.44 -4.01 -16.64
N ALA A 31 -19.66 -4.55 -16.74
CA ALA A 31 -20.25 -5.37 -15.70
C ALA A 31 -19.42 -6.64 -15.45
N LEU A 32 -18.99 -7.32 -16.52
CA LEU A 32 -18.12 -8.49 -16.43
C LEU A 32 -16.74 -8.15 -15.85
N GLN A 33 -16.13 -7.04 -16.28
CA GLN A 33 -14.86 -6.57 -15.73
C GLN A 33 -14.92 -6.31 -14.23
N LYS A 34 -16.03 -5.72 -13.75
CA LYS A 34 -16.26 -5.53 -12.31
C LYS A 34 -16.34 -6.88 -11.58
N GLN A 35 -17.13 -7.82 -12.09
CA GLN A 35 -17.24 -9.16 -11.50
C GLN A 35 -15.89 -9.88 -11.44
N ILE A 36 -15.07 -9.76 -12.48
CA ILE A 36 -13.71 -10.32 -12.49
C ILE A 36 -12.86 -9.67 -11.40
N ALA A 37 -12.91 -8.34 -11.26
CA ALA A 37 -12.14 -7.63 -10.24
C ALA A 37 -12.57 -8.06 -8.82
N ASP A 38 -13.87 -8.19 -8.58
CA ASP A 38 -14.41 -8.65 -7.29
C ASP A 38 -13.93 -10.09 -6.98
N LEU A 39 -14.01 -11.01 -7.97
CA LEU A 39 -13.55 -12.39 -7.83
C LEU A 39 -12.04 -12.50 -7.61
N VAL A 40 -11.24 -11.65 -8.27
CA VAL A 40 -9.79 -11.58 -8.05
C VAL A 40 -9.49 -11.13 -6.61
N GLY A 41 -10.19 -10.11 -6.12
CA GLY A 41 -10.05 -9.66 -4.73
C GLY A 41 -10.39 -10.76 -3.72
N ASP A 42 -11.50 -11.48 -3.93
CA ASP A 42 -11.88 -12.60 -3.08
C ASP A 42 -10.87 -13.75 -3.12
N ARG A 43 -10.36 -14.10 -4.31
CA ARG A 43 -9.31 -15.11 -4.47
C ARG A 43 -8.07 -14.73 -3.67
N ASP A 44 -7.61 -13.50 -3.79
CA ASP A 44 -6.39 -13.03 -3.14
C ASP A 44 -6.54 -13.01 -1.62
N ARG A 45 -7.72 -12.63 -1.11
CA ARG A 45 -8.07 -12.74 0.31
C ARG A 45 -8.01 -14.18 0.80
N VAL A 46 -8.64 -15.12 0.09
CA VAL A 46 -8.63 -16.55 0.46
C VAL A 46 -7.22 -17.12 0.45
N MET A 47 -6.40 -16.76 -0.54
CA MET A 47 -4.99 -17.17 -0.58
C MET A 47 -4.21 -16.64 0.63
N GLY A 48 -4.45 -15.39 1.04
CA GLY A 48 -3.89 -14.83 2.27
C GLY A 48 -4.30 -15.62 3.51
N GLU A 49 -5.58 -15.93 3.66
CA GLU A 49 -6.09 -16.74 4.77
C GLU A 49 -5.48 -18.15 4.81
N ILE A 50 -5.30 -18.79 3.64
CA ILE A 50 -4.60 -20.07 3.52
C ILE A 50 -3.16 -19.92 4.02
N GLY A 51 -2.43 -18.93 3.53
CA GLY A 51 -1.05 -18.66 3.94
C GLY A 51 -0.92 -18.48 5.46
N HIS A 52 -1.81 -17.69 6.07
CA HIS A 52 -1.86 -17.51 7.53
C HIS A 52 -2.10 -18.83 8.28
N LYS A 53 -3.06 -19.65 7.84
CA LYS A 53 -3.35 -20.95 8.46
C LYS A 53 -2.17 -21.90 8.33
N VAL A 54 -1.54 -21.95 7.16
CA VAL A 54 -0.37 -22.78 6.90
C VAL A 54 0.80 -22.35 7.78
N TYR A 55 1.10 -21.05 7.87
CA TYR A 55 2.16 -20.56 8.74
C TYR A 55 1.86 -20.83 10.23
N ALA A 56 0.59 -20.68 10.66
CA ALA A 56 0.18 -21.05 12.02
C ALA A 56 0.35 -22.55 12.31
N LEU A 57 0.17 -23.42 11.31
CA LEU A 57 0.47 -24.85 11.43
C LEU A 57 1.99 -25.09 11.48
N TYR A 58 2.79 -24.35 10.73
CA TYR A 58 4.25 -24.43 10.75
C TYR A 58 4.79 -24.11 12.14
N GLY A 59 4.34 -23.02 12.78
CA GLY A 59 4.73 -22.69 14.16
C GLY A 59 4.34 -23.75 15.20
N ARG A 60 3.44 -24.68 14.85
CA ARG A 60 3.06 -25.84 15.67
C ARG A 60 3.77 -27.13 15.27
N GLY A 61 4.71 -27.08 14.34
CA GLY A 61 5.41 -28.24 13.77
C GLY A 61 4.51 -29.16 12.94
N LYS A 62 3.38 -28.67 12.43
CA LYS A 62 2.37 -29.47 11.71
C LYS A 62 2.46 -29.37 10.19
N VAL A 63 3.32 -28.51 9.64
CA VAL A 63 3.59 -28.46 8.20
C VAL A 63 4.64 -29.52 7.87
N ARG A 64 4.24 -30.47 7.02
CA ARG A 64 5.14 -31.55 6.53
C ARG A 64 5.46 -31.40 5.05
N ASN A 65 4.88 -30.41 4.38
CA ASN A 65 5.11 -30.17 2.96
C ASN A 65 6.49 -29.50 2.79
N ALA A 66 7.42 -30.23 2.17
CA ALA A 66 8.78 -29.79 1.93
C ALA A 66 8.87 -28.52 1.05
N ASP A 67 7.90 -28.29 0.16
CA ASP A 67 7.91 -27.11 -0.72
C ASP A 67 7.52 -25.83 0.03
N ILE A 68 6.76 -25.96 1.12
CA ILE A 68 6.23 -24.84 1.90
C ILE A 68 7.14 -24.48 3.07
N LEU A 69 7.91 -25.44 3.60
CA LEU A 69 8.82 -25.21 4.72
C LEU A 69 9.81 -24.06 4.46
N PRO A 70 10.52 -23.99 3.32
CA PRO A 70 11.43 -22.88 3.03
C PRO A 70 10.74 -21.51 2.99
N LEU A 71 9.48 -21.48 2.54
CA LEU A 71 8.69 -20.24 2.55
C LEU A 71 8.36 -19.80 3.97
N CYS A 72 8.07 -20.75 4.87
CA CYS A 72 7.82 -20.46 6.28
C CYS A 72 9.09 -20.00 7.00
N GLU A 73 10.22 -20.66 6.75
CA GLU A 73 11.54 -20.27 7.28
C GLU A 73 11.92 -18.85 6.84
N ARG A 74 11.68 -18.52 5.57
CA ARG A 74 11.90 -17.17 5.05
C ARG A 74 11.03 -16.12 5.75
N ILE A 75 9.80 -16.45 6.14
CA ILE A 75 8.95 -15.55 6.93
C ILE A 75 9.60 -15.30 8.31
N ASP A 76 10.14 -16.34 8.95
CA ASP A 76 10.84 -16.19 10.24
C ASP A 76 12.07 -15.28 10.12
N GLU A 77 12.86 -15.44 9.07
CA GLU A 77 14.03 -14.60 8.78
C GLU A 77 13.64 -13.13 8.58
N ILE A 78 12.59 -12.87 7.80
CA ILE A 78 12.05 -11.52 7.61
C ILE A 78 11.59 -10.93 8.94
N GLY A 79 10.89 -11.72 9.78
CA GLY A 79 10.46 -11.31 11.11
C GLY A 79 11.64 -10.87 11.99
N LYS A 80 12.68 -11.69 12.07
CA LYS A 80 13.93 -11.36 12.79
C LYS A 80 14.57 -10.07 12.28
N ARG A 81 14.58 -9.86 10.96
CA ARG A 81 15.12 -8.65 10.36
C ARG A 81 14.30 -7.41 10.70
N ILE A 82 12.96 -7.52 10.68
CA ILE A 82 12.06 -6.43 11.10
C ILE A 82 12.31 -6.07 12.57
N GLU A 83 12.43 -7.05 13.45
CA GLU A 83 12.73 -6.83 14.87
C GLU A 83 14.07 -6.12 15.06
N ALA A 84 15.12 -6.59 14.36
CA ALA A 84 16.43 -5.96 14.41
C ALA A 84 16.42 -4.50 13.91
N LEU A 85 15.69 -4.23 12.82
CA LEU A 85 15.54 -2.87 12.30
C LEU A 85 14.73 -1.98 13.26
N ASN A 86 13.66 -2.49 13.85
CA ASN A 86 12.87 -1.75 14.82
C ASN A 86 13.69 -1.41 16.08
N ALA A 87 14.57 -2.32 16.53
CA ALA A 87 15.48 -2.05 17.62
C ALA A 87 16.45 -0.90 17.28
N GLN A 88 17.02 -0.90 16.07
CA GLN A 88 17.88 0.20 15.60
C GLN A 88 17.13 1.55 15.58
N VAL A 89 15.89 1.57 15.06
CA VAL A 89 15.05 2.77 15.06
C VAL A 89 14.82 3.29 16.47
N ARG A 90 14.55 2.40 17.45
CA ARG A 90 14.36 2.79 18.85
C ARG A 90 15.61 3.39 19.47
N GLU A 91 16.78 2.82 19.20
CA GLU A 91 18.06 3.38 19.69
C GLU A 91 18.34 4.76 19.10
N LEU A 92 18.10 4.95 17.80
CA LEU A 92 18.26 6.25 17.14
C LEU A 92 17.25 7.30 17.61
N ALA A 93 16.06 6.86 18.02
CA ALA A 93 15.01 7.73 18.56
C ALA A 93 15.24 8.13 20.03
N LYS A 94 16.22 7.52 20.73
CA LYS A 94 16.56 7.96 22.09
C LYS A 94 17.07 9.41 22.02
N PRO A 95 16.50 10.33 22.81
CA PRO A 95 16.96 11.71 22.82
C PRO A 95 18.43 11.72 23.24
N LYS A 96 19.30 12.29 22.40
CA LYS A 96 20.67 12.62 22.84
C LYS A 96 20.53 13.51 24.08
N PRO A 97 21.26 13.24 25.17
CA PRO A 97 21.24 14.14 26.32
C PRO A 97 21.58 15.52 25.78
N LYS A 98 20.65 16.47 25.91
CA LYS A 98 20.94 17.88 25.68
C LYS A 98 22.10 18.16 26.62
N GLY A 99 23.28 18.40 26.05
CA GLY A 99 24.43 18.86 26.81
C GLY A 99 23.92 20.01 27.67
N VAL A 100 24.05 19.85 28.98
CA VAL A 100 23.84 20.93 29.93
C VAL A 100 24.71 22.07 29.40
N LEU A 101 24.08 23.12 28.87
CA LEU A 101 24.75 24.39 28.68
C LEU A 101 25.21 24.73 30.08
N ALA A 102 26.51 24.53 30.34
CA ALA A 102 27.10 24.97 31.58
C ALA A 102 26.83 26.47 31.64
N ASP A 103 26.05 26.88 32.64
CA ASP A 103 25.98 28.26 33.07
C ASP A 103 27.41 28.66 33.42
N ALA A 104 28.10 29.27 32.46
CA ALA A 104 29.34 29.97 32.71
C ALA A 104 28.96 31.20 33.53
N PRO A 105 29.40 31.33 34.79
CA PRO A 105 29.20 32.57 35.52
C PRO A 105 29.96 33.67 34.77
N LEU A 106 29.22 34.67 34.28
CA LEU A 106 29.75 35.95 33.83
C LEU A 106 30.35 36.65 35.07
N ALA A 107 31.59 36.31 35.39
CA ALA A 107 32.41 37.10 36.29
C ALA A 107 33.18 38.11 35.43
N ASP A 108 32.55 39.26 35.18
CA ASP A 108 33.25 40.48 34.76
C ASP A 108 32.99 41.56 35.81
N ASP A 109 33.56 41.35 37.00
CA ASP A 109 33.81 42.42 37.96
C ASP A 109 35.26 42.88 37.76
N SER A 110 35.48 43.59 36.65
CA SER A 110 36.67 44.41 36.47
C SER A 110 36.47 45.73 37.25
N PRO A 111 37.29 46.05 38.27
CA PRO A 111 37.16 47.33 38.97
C PRO A 111 37.58 48.49 38.06
N LEU A 112 36.65 49.42 37.83
CA LEU A 112 36.94 50.75 37.30
C LEU A 112 37.87 51.46 38.28
N ALA A 113 39.14 51.62 37.90
CA ALA A 113 40.05 52.55 38.56
C ALA A 113 39.62 53.98 38.20
N ASP A 114 39.08 54.70 39.18
CA ASP A 114 39.04 56.16 39.17
C ASP A 114 40.42 56.66 39.64
N ASP A 115 41.25 57.08 38.69
CA ASP A 115 42.45 57.86 38.98
C ASP A 115 42.04 59.33 39.24
N THR A 116 42.52 59.83 40.37
CA THR A 116 42.57 61.26 40.77
C THR A 116 43.39 62.13 39.82
#